data_AF-A0A967WS30-F1
#
_entry.id   AF-A0A967WS30-F1
#
_cell.length_a   1.000
_cell.length_b   1.000
_cell.length_c   1.000
_cell.angle_alpha   90.00
_cell.angle_beta   90.00
_cell.angle_gamma   90.00
#
_symmetry.space_group_name_H-M   'P 1'
#
loop_
_entity.id
_entity.type
_entity.pdbx_description
1 polymer ?
#
loop_
_entity_poly.entity_id
_entity_poly.type
_entity_poly.pdbx_seq_one_letter_code
_entity_poly.pdbx_strand_id
1 'polypeptide(L)'
;PGEQIDLTHRENFLSFDYAALDLSNSEKNQYAFRLEGVDEDWVQAGTRRHADYPNLRPGDYVFRVKGSNSDGVWNEEGTSVRITIKPPFWATWWFRGILLLALVGGAVVAYRLRVRSVEARSRELEVQVTERT
;
A
#
# COMPACT_ATOMS: atom_id res chain seq x y z
N PRO A 1 24.17 -10.56 4.64
CA PRO A 1 23.24 -10.06 3.60
C PRO A 1 21.80 -10.50 3.95
N GLY A 2 20.96 -9.57 4.41
CA GLY A 2 19.56 -9.86 4.73
C GLY A 2 18.75 -10.05 3.44
N GLU A 3 17.86 -11.03 3.44
CA GLU A 3 16.96 -11.32 2.32
C GLU A 3 15.94 -10.18 2.16
N GLN A 4 15.73 -9.71 0.93
CA GLN A 4 14.76 -8.68 0.60
C GLN A 4 13.61 -9.29 -0.19
N ILE A 5 12.39 -9.07 0.29
CA ILE A 5 11.17 -9.56 -0.33
C ILE A 5 10.38 -8.38 -0.89
N ASP A 6 10.16 -8.40 -2.19
CA ASP A 6 9.37 -7.39 -2.90
C ASP A 6 7.94 -7.92 -3.10
N LEU A 7 6.96 -7.19 -2.57
CA LEU A 7 5.55 -7.54 -2.62
C LEU A 7 4.73 -6.46 -3.34
N THR A 8 3.58 -6.87 -3.86
CA THR A 8 2.62 -5.95 -4.50
C THR A 8 1.63 -5.39 -3.48
N HIS A 9 0.96 -4.29 -3.81
CA HIS A 9 -0.12 -3.71 -2.97
C HIS A 9 -1.28 -4.66 -2.63
N ARG A 10 -1.40 -5.82 -3.29
CA ARG A 10 -2.41 -6.85 -2.99
C ARG A 10 -1.94 -7.85 -1.93
N GLU A 11 -0.63 -7.94 -1.70
CA GLU A 11 0.02 -8.83 -0.76
C GLU A 11 0.36 -8.05 0.52
N ASN A 12 -0.67 -7.48 1.14
CA ASN A 12 -0.53 -6.58 2.28
C ASN A 12 -0.92 -7.21 3.63
N PHE A 13 -1.16 -8.52 3.64
CA PHE A 13 -1.29 -9.33 4.84
C PHE A 13 -0.04 -10.18 4.97
N LEU A 14 0.79 -9.90 5.98
CA LEU A 14 2.04 -10.62 6.20
C LEU A 14 2.00 -11.39 7.51
N SER A 15 2.47 -12.63 7.44
CA SER A 15 2.59 -13.53 8.57
C SER A 15 4.03 -14.00 8.68
N PHE A 16 4.60 -13.89 9.88
CA PHE A 16 5.99 -14.26 10.15
C PHE A 16 6.02 -15.39 11.17
N ASP A 17 6.59 -16.52 10.78
CA ASP A 17 6.93 -17.63 11.68
C ASP A 17 8.42 -17.56 12.06
N TYR A 18 8.71 -17.74 13.34
CA TYR A 18 10.08 -17.66 13.86
C TYR A 18 10.34 -18.67 14.97
N ALA A 19 11.59 -19.11 15.09
CA ALA A 19 12.01 -20.04 16.12
C ALA A 19 13.46 -19.74 16.54
N ALA A 20 13.73 -19.88 17.84
CA ALA A 20 15.08 -19.90 18.37
C ALA A 20 15.65 -21.32 18.22
N LEU A 21 16.95 -21.41 17.91
CA LEU A 21 17.65 -22.68 17.69
C LEU A 21 17.90 -23.48 18.99
N ASP A 22 17.53 -22.97 20.16
CA ASP A 22 17.57 -23.72 21.43
C ASP A 22 16.39 -24.71 21.49
N LEU A 23 16.68 -25.96 21.14
CA LEU A 23 15.73 -27.07 21.11
C LEU A 23 15.64 -27.80 22.46
N SER A 24 16.56 -27.57 23.40
CA SER A 24 16.66 -28.34 24.64
C SER A 24 15.48 -28.08 25.58
N ASN A 25 14.94 -26.86 25.60
CA ASN A 25 13.73 -26.49 26.34
C ASN A 25 12.96 -25.41 25.58
N SER A 26 12.59 -25.72 24.33
CA SER A 26 12.03 -24.72 23.41
C SER A 26 10.71 -24.07 23.86
N GLU A 27 10.01 -24.66 24.83
CA GLU A 27 8.80 -24.11 25.46
C GLU A 27 9.09 -22.95 26.44
N LYS A 28 10.33 -22.83 26.92
CA LYS A 28 10.75 -21.74 27.83
C LYS A 28 11.29 -20.52 27.10
N ASN A 29 11.66 -20.67 25.83
CA ASN A 29 12.21 -19.58 25.01
C ASN A 29 11.19 -18.45 24.92
N GLN A 30 11.65 -17.23 25.23
CA GLN A 30 10.87 -16.02 25.05
C GLN A 30 11.23 -15.37 23.72
N TYR A 31 10.27 -14.69 23.10
CA TYR A 31 10.44 -13.99 21.85
C TYR A 31 9.99 -12.55 21.97
N ALA A 32 10.68 -11.68 21.24
CA ALA A 32 10.25 -10.31 21.02
C ALA A 32 10.45 -10.00 19.55
N PHE A 33 9.50 -9.31 18.94
CA PHE A 33 9.59 -8.89 17.55
C PHE A 33 9.23 -7.42 17.40
N ARG A 34 9.60 -6.86 16.26
CA ARG A 34 9.26 -5.50 15.87
C ARG A 34 9.20 -5.39 14.36
N LEU A 35 8.17 -4.76 13.83
CA LEU A 35 8.11 -4.32 12.44
C LEU A 35 8.43 -2.81 12.37
N GLU A 36 9.63 -2.46 11.94
CA GLU A 36 10.01 -1.06 11.73
C GLU A 36 9.09 -0.41 10.69
N GLY A 37 8.53 0.76 11.03
CA GLY A 37 7.51 1.44 10.23
C GLY A 37 6.06 1.16 10.66
N VAL A 38 5.85 0.23 11.60
CA VAL A 38 4.54 -0.06 12.22
C VAL A 38 4.63 0.01 13.73
N ASP A 39 5.57 -0.72 14.34
CA ASP A 39 5.73 -0.77 15.79
C ASP A 39 6.73 0.28 16.29
N GLU A 40 6.31 1.04 17.31
CA GLU A 40 7.16 2.02 18.00
C GLU A 40 8.26 1.33 18.83
N ASP A 41 7.92 0.21 19.48
CA ASP A 41 8.81 -0.56 20.38
C ASP A 41 8.71 -2.07 20.14
N TRP A 42 9.56 -2.84 20.82
CA TRP A 42 9.53 -4.30 20.78
C TRP A 42 8.24 -4.86 21.38
N VAL A 43 7.54 -5.70 20.61
CA VAL A 43 6.39 -6.46 21.05
C VAL A 43 6.87 -7.74 21.74
N GLN A 44 6.59 -7.86 23.03
CA GLN A 44 6.89 -9.07 23.81
C GLN A 44 5.90 -10.17 23.43
N ALA A 45 6.38 -11.21 22.76
CA ALA A 45 5.56 -12.31 22.24
C ALA A 45 5.48 -13.50 23.19
N GLY A 46 6.26 -13.49 24.28
CA GLY A 46 6.32 -14.61 25.20
C GLY A 46 6.83 -15.86 24.47
N THR A 47 6.10 -16.97 24.55
CA THR A 47 6.42 -18.21 23.83
C THR A 47 5.82 -18.30 22.42
N ARG A 48 5.04 -17.28 21.99
CA ARG A 48 4.41 -17.26 20.66
C ARG A 48 5.48 -17.14 19.59
N ARG A 49 5.31 -17.92 18.52
CA ARG A 49 6.25 -18.07 17.40
C ARG A 49 5.75 -17.49 16.07
N HIS A 50 4.72 -16.66 16.15
CA HIS A 50 4.01 -16.11 15.01
C HIS A 50 3.68 -14.63 15.21
N ALA A 51 3.70 -13.85 14.14
CA ALA A 51 3.26 -12.45 14.13
C ALA A 51 2.51 -12.13 12.83
N ASP A 52 1.31 -11.57 12.98
CA ASP A 52 0.45 -11.17 11.87
C ASP A 52 0.37 -9.65 11.75
N TYR A 53 0.55 -9.14 10.53
CA TYR A 53 0.39 -7.74 10.17
C TYR A 53 -0.62 -7.60 9.03
N PRO A 54 -1.90 -7.37 9.36
CA PRO A 54 -2.91 -7.15 8.35
C PRO A 54 -2.84 -5.73 7.78
N ASN A 55 -3.19 -5.61 6.51
CA ASN A 55 -3.44 -4.33 5.83
C ASN A 55 -2.27 -3.33 5.89
N LEU A 56 -1.06 -3.83 5.66
CA LEU A 56 0.12 -2.97 5.53
C LEU A 56 -0.02 -2.01 4.35
N ARG A 57 0.40 -0.76 4.55
CA ARG A 57 0.39 0.24 3.49
C ARG A 57 1.59 0.01 2.56
N PRO A 58 1.56 0.50 1.32
CA PRO A 58 2.77 0.54 0.50
C PRO A 58 3.89 1.29 1.20
N GLY A 59 5.09 0.71 1.21
CA GLY A 59 6.24 1.22 1.94
C GLY A 59 7.33 0.17 2.15
N ASP A 60 8.39 0.58 2.82
CA ASP A 60 9.52 -0.27 3.20
C ASP A 60 9.45 -0.58 4.69
N TYR A 61 9.62 -1.86 5.01
CA TYR A 61 9.52 -2.40 6.36
C TYR A 61 10.72 -3.31 6.67
N VAL A 62 11.09 -3.37 7.95
CA VAL A 62 12.08 -4.32 8.45
C VAL A 62 11.46 -5.08 9.61
N PHE A 63 11.18 -6.36 9.38
CA PHE A 63 10.78 -7.25 10.45
C PHE A 63 12.04 -7.70 11.21
N ARG A 64 12.05 -7.49 12.52
CA ARG A 64 13.09 -7.96 13.43
C ARG A 64 12.51 -8.90 14.45
N VAL A 65 13.27 -9.94 14.78
CA VAL A 65 12.94 -10.85 15.86
C VAL A 65 14.19 -11.16 16.66
N LYS A 66 14.02 -11.20 17.98
CA LYS A 66 15.00 -11.76 18.92
C LYS A 66 14.33 -12.78 19.82
N GLY A 67 15.13 -13.71 20.30
CA GLY A 67 14.68 -14.74 21.23
C GLY A 67 15.65 -14.87 22.40
N SER A 68 15.13 -15.36 23.52
CA SER A 68 15.93 -15.84 24.63
C SER A 68 16.12 -17.35 24.54
N ASN A 69 17.23 -17.84 25.10
CA ASN A 69 17.37 -19.27 25.41
C ASN A 69 16.54 -19.62 26.67
N SER A 70 16.59 -20.89 27.06
CA SER A 70 15.88 -21.42 28.23
C SER A 70 16.34 -20.87 29.58
N ASP A 71 17.52 -20.22 29.64
CA ASP A 71 18.06 -19.52 30.80
C ASP A 71 17.68 -18.02 30.84
N GLY A 72 16.88 -17.55 29.87
CA GLY A 72 16.43 -16.16 29.79
C GLY A 72 17.46 -15.19 29.20
N VAL A 73 18.56 -15.69 28.64
CA VAL A 73 19.57 -14.89 27.96
C VAL A 73 19.10 -14.56 26.55
N TRP A 74 18.96 -13.26 26.25
CA TRP A 74 18.50 -12.77 24.96
C TRP A 74 19.63 -12.71 23.92
N ASN A 75 19.32 -13.10 22.69
CA ASN A 75 20.15 -12.79 21.54
C ASN A 75 19.89 -11.35 21.10
N GLU A 76 20.78 -10.42 21.46
CA GLU A 76 20.65 -9.00 21.09
C GLU A 76 21.01 -8.71 19.62
N GLU A 77 21.67 -9.63 18.91
CA GLU A 77 21.93 -9.48 17.47
C GLU A 77 20.62 -9.71 16.67
N GLY A 78 19.83 -10.70 17.08
CA GLY A 78 18.54 -11.04 16.47
C GLY A 78 18.66 -11.46 14.99
N THR A 79 17.52 -11.55 14.30
CA THR A 79 17.44 -11.72 12.85
C THR A 79 16.50 -10.68 12.26
N SER A 80 16.74 -10.28 11.01
CA SER A 80 15.91 -9.31 10.32
C SER A 80 15.63 -9.68 8.87
N VAL A 81 14.42 -9.39 8.39
CA VAL A 81 13.99 -9.52 6.99
C VAL A 81 13.50 -8.16 6.50
N ARG A 82 13.91 -7.77 5.29
CA ARG A 82 13.44 -6.53 4.66
C ARG A 82 12.27 -6.83 3.73
N ILE A 83 11.21 -6.04 3.82
CA ILE A 83 10.01 -6.17 3.01
C ILE A 83 9.70 -4.83 2.35
N THR A 84 9.44 -4.83 1.04
CA THR A 84 9.01 -3.66 0.30
C THR A 84 7.67 -3.93 -0.36
N ILE A 85 6.63 -3.19 0.04
CA ILE A 85 5.29 -3.27 -0.56
C ILE A 85 5.12 -2.16 -1.59
N LYS A 86 5.06 -2.51 -2.87
CA LYS A 86 4.99 -1.56 -3.98
C LYS A 86 3.60 -0.90 -4.06
N PRO A 87 3.51 0.43 -4.28
CA PRO A 87 2.25 1.12 -4.42
C PRO A 87 1.49 0.69 -5.68
N PRO A 88 0.15 0.81 -5.69
CA PRO A 88 -0.64 0.49 -6.87
C PRO A 88 -0.36 1.48 -8.02
N PHE A 89 -0.46 1.01 -9.27
CA PHE A 89 -0.13 1.82 -10.45
C PHE A 89 -1.00 3.07 -10.58
N TRP A 90 -2.27 3.03 -10.14
CA TRP A 90 -3.16 4.20 -10.17
C TRP A 90 -2.79 5.28 -9.15
N ALA A 91 -1.98 4.97 -8.14
CA ALA A 91 -1.47 5.94 -7.18
C ALA A 91 -0.20 6.66 -7.67
N THR A 92 0.35 6.27 -8.82
CA THR A 92 1.56 6.87 -9.37
C THR A 92 1.30 8.24 -10.01
N TRP A 93 2.32 9.11 -10.02
CA TRP A 93 2.22 10.49 -10.52
C TRP A 93 1.84 10.58 -11.99
N TRP A 94 2.38 9.69 -12.85
CA TRP A 94 2.07 9.70 -14.27
C TRP A 94 0.59 9.33 -14.54
N PHE A 95 0.03 8.37 -13.79
CA PHE A 95 -1.36 7.97 -13.94
C PHE A 95 -2.30 9.11 -13.52
N ARG A 96 -1.99 9.80 -12.42
CA ARG A 96 -2.70 11.02 -12.00
C ARG A 96 -2.65 12.11 -13.07
N GLY A 97 -1.49 12.27 -13.73
CA GLY A 97 -1.33 13.19 -14.86
C GLY A 97 -2.25 12.85 -16.04
N ILE A 98 -2.30 11.58 -16.45
CA ILE A 98 -3.19 11.11 -17.52
C ILE A 98 -4.66 11.30 -17.15
N LEU A 99 -5.04 10.99 -15.91
CA LEU A 99 -6.41 11.18 -15.42
C LEU A 99 -6.82 12.66 -15.48
N LEU A 100 -5.94 13.57 -15.07
CA LEU A 100 -6.18 15.01 -15.14
C LEU A 100 -6.31 15.48 -16.59
N LEU A 101 -5.44 15.02 -17.49
CA LEU A 101 -5.55 15.32 -18.92
C LEU A 101 -6.86 14.80 -19.52
N ALA A 102 -7.29 13.59 -19.15
CA ALA A 102 -8.56 13.03 -19.59
C ALA A 102 -9.76 13.86 -19.10
N LEU A 103 -9.74 14.34 -17.84
CA LEU A 103 -10.78 15.22 -17.29
C LEU A 103 -10.83 16.57 -18.03
N VAL A 104 -9.68 17.21 -18.25
CA VAL A 104 -9.60 18.49 -18.97
C VAL A 104 -10.04 18.31 -20.43
N GLY A 105 -9.55 17.27 -21.10
CA GLY A 105 -9.95 16.95 -22.48
C GLY A 105 -11.45 16.67 -22.59
N GLY A 106 -12.01 15.90 -21.65
CA GLY A 106 -13.44 15.64 -21.56
C GLY A 106 -14.26 16.92 -21.36
N ALA A 107 -13.83 17.82 -20.48
CA ALA A 107 -14.48 19.11 -20.27
C ALA A 107 -14.45 19.99 -21.53
N VAL A 108 -13.32 20.02 -22.25
CA VAL A 108 -13.19 20.76 -23.52
C VAL A 108 -14.11 20.17 -24.59
N VAL A 109 -14.17 18.83 -24.71
CA VAL A 109 -15.08 18.16 -25.66
C VAL A 109 -16.54 18.45 -25.30
N ALA A 110 -16.92 18.33 -24.04
CA ALA A 110 -18.27 18.62 -23.57
C ALA A 110 -18.66 20.09 -23.84
N TYR A 111 -17.75 21.03 -23.59
CA TYR A 111 -17.95 22.45 -23.89
C TYR A 111 -18.15 22.68 -25.40
N ARG A 112 -17.33 22.08 -26.26
CA ARG A 112 -17.46 22.20 -27.72
C ARG A 112 -18.78 21.62 -28.23
N LEU A 113 -19.19 20.46 -27.70
CA LEU A 113 -20.50 19.86 -28.03
C LEU A 113 -21.66 20.75 -27.57
N ARG A 114 -21.54 21.35 -26.38
CA ARG A 114 -22.55 22.27 -25.84
C ARG A 114 -22.68 23.51 -26.72
N VAL A 115 -21.59 24.17 -27.09
CA VAL A 115 -21.61 25.37 -27.95
C VAL A 115 -22.22 25.04 -29.31
N ARG A 116 -21.81 23.94 -29.95
CA ARG A 116 -22.41 23.48 -31.22
C ARG A 116 -23.91 23.26 -31.13
N SER A 117 -24.39 22.69 -30.01
CA SER A 117 -25.83 22.47 -29.78
C SER A 117 -26.61 23.78 -29.61
N VAL A 118 -25.98 24.82 -29.04
CA VAL A 118 -26.60 26.14 -28.86
C VAL A 118 -26.66 26.90 -30.19
N GLU A 119 -25.58 26.88 -30.97
CA GLU A 119 -25.54 27.51 -32.32
C GLU A 119 -26.54 26.86 -33.29
N ALA A 120 -26.73 25.54 -33.21
CA ALA A 120 -27.74 24.85 -34.00
C ALA A 120 -29.17 25.36 -33.71
N ARG A 121 -29.49 25.59 -32.43
CA ARG A 121 -30.80 26.15 -32.02
C ARG A 121 -30.98 27.60 -32.43
N SER A 122 -29.93 28.41 -32.37
CA SER A 122 -30.00 29.82 -32.80
C SER A 122 -30.36 29.93 -34.28
N ARG A 123 -29.76 29.09 -35.14
CA ARG A 123 -30.08 29.06 -36.58
C ARG A 123 -31.51 28.65 -36.87
N GLU A 124 -32.03 27.67 -36.12
CA GLU A 124 -33.43 27.24 -36.27
C GLU A 124 -34.41 28.35 -35.90
N LEU A 125 -34.11 29.11 -34.84
CA LEU A 125 -34.91 30.27 -34.43
C LEU A 125 -34.87 31.40 -35.47
N GLU A 126 -33.71 31.68 -36.07
CA GLU A 126 -33.59 32.70 -37.12
C GLU A 126 -34.42 32.35 -38.37
N VAL A 127 -34.44 31.08 -38.77
CA VAL A 127 -35.28 30.60 -39.88
C VAL A 127 -36.77 30.79 -39.57
N GLN A 128 -37.22 30.40 -38.36
CA GLN A 128 -38.62 30.55 -37.96
C GLN A 128 -39.09 32.01 -37.89
N VAL A 129 -38.21 32.94 -37.47
CA VAL A 129 -38.53 34.37 -37.45
C VAL A 129 -38.67 34.90 -38.87
N THR A 130 -37.77 34.51 -39.78
CA THR A 130 -37.78 34.97 -41.17
C THR A 130 -39.01 34.47 -41.94
N GLU A 131 -39.49 33.25 -41.65
CA GLU A 131 -40.72 32.70 -42.26
C GLU A 131 -42.02 33.37 -41.75
N ARG A 132 -41.98 34.13 -40.65
CA ARG A 132 -43.15 34.75 -40.00
C ARG A 132 -43.33 36.24 -40.30
N THR A 133 -42.36 36.88 -40.93
CA THR A 133 -42.38 38.30 -41.39
C THR A 133 -42.50 38.38 -42.89
#